data_AF-A0A6M8W7F2-F1
#
_entry.id   AF-A0A6M8W7F2-F1
#
_cell.length_a   1.000
_cell.length_b   1.000
_cell.length_c   1.000
_cell.angle_alpha   90.00
_cell.angle_beta   90.00
_cell.angle_gamma   90.00
#
_symmetry.space_group_name_H-M   'P 1'
#
loop_
_entity.id
_entity.type
_entity.pdbx_description
1 polymer ?
#
loop_
_entity_poly.entity_id
_entity_poly.type
_entity_poly.pdbx_seq_one_letter_code
_entity_poly.pdbx_strand_id
1 'polypeptide(L)'
;MPTDARTTPHDHTHKPLWRVRVDTGGTFTDCLAAAPDGTLHRGKVLSTGAVRATIREVPSPTRLVLEGGWLERPAFAVGALLRPTDSRSDGVRIVHAAPAGPGLGAIEVDRAPAGLAAGRTVEVSTGEEAPVLAARLVTGTPLGERLPPMHLRLATTRGTNALLERRGGPVAFFVTEGFADLLVIGDQTRPDLFTLRVERPAPLHECVVEVPERLDAEGRIVRA
;
A
#
# COMPACT_ATOMS: atom_id res chain seq x y z
N MET A 1 54.58 -6.57 -22.25
CA MET A 1 54.15 -7.43 -21.12
C MET A 1 53.29 -6.58 -20.19
N PRO A 2 51.95 -6.70 -20.22
CA PRO A 2 51.11 -5.93 -19.32
C PRO A 2 51.02 -6.65 -17.97
N THR A 3 51.43 -5.98 -16.90
CA THR A 3 51.33 -6.46 -15.52
C THR A 3 50.11 -5.88 -14.83
N ASP A 4 49.23 -6.80 -14.44
CA ASP A 4 48.25 -6.81 -13.36
C ASP A 4 47.23 -5.67 -13.21
N ALA A 5 45.99 -6.08 -13.47
CA ALA A 5 44.77 -5.49 -12.99
C ALA A 5 44.75 -5.45 -11.45
N ARG A 6 44.65 -4.25 -10.89
CA ARG A 6 44.24 -4.06 -9.49
C ARG A 6 42.72 -4.24 -9.41
N THR A 7 42.28 -5.47 -9.17
CA THR A 7 40.96 -5.75 -8.60
C THR A 7 41.01 -5.41 -7.11
N THR A 8 40.41 -4.29 -6.74
CA THR A 8 40.06 -4.00 -5.34
C THR A 8 39.06 -5.05 -4.85
N PRO A 9 39.29 -5.72 -3.71
CA PRO A 9 38.28 -6.58 -3.12
C PRO A 9 37.15 -5.70 -2.60
N HIS A 10 35.96 -5.78 -3.21
CA HIS A 10 34.76 -5.25 -2.59
C HIS A 10 34.49 -6.09 -1.33
N ASP A 11 34.74 -5.49 -0.18
CA ASP A 11 34.36 -5.98 1.13
C ASP A 11 32.83 -6.11 1.20
N HIS A 12 32.34 -7.34 1.00
CA HIS A 12 30.93 -7.70 1.15
C HIS A 12 30.65 -8.13 2.61
N THR A 13 30.88 -7.25 3.58
CA THR A 13 30.36 -7.42 4.95
C THR A 13 28.97 -6.82 5.13
N HIS A 14 28.15 -6.80 4.06
CA HIS A 14 26.73 -6.47 4.20
C HIS A 14 26.01 -7.68 4.81
N LYS A 15 25.67 -7.57 6.10
CA LYS A 15 24.74 -8.50 6.76
C LYS A 15 23.53 -8.70 5.85
N PRO A 16 23.16 -9.94 5.48
CA PRO A 16 22.10 -10.15 4.51
C PRO A 16 20.80 -9.52 5.03
N LEU A 17 20.21 -8.66 4.20
CA LEU A 17 18.99 -7.92 4.51
C LEU A 17 17.78 -8.66 3.96
N TRP A 18 16.61 -8.41 4.54
CA TRP A 18 15.35 -8.80 3.92
C TRP A 18 15.19 -8.10 2.57
N ARG A 19 14.72 -8.82 1.55
CA ARG A 19 14.32 -8.23 0.26
C ARG A 19 12.82 -8.34 0.14
N VAL A 20 12.12 -7.21 0.23
CA VAL A 20 10.66 -7.16 0.25
C VAL A 20 10.15 -6.43 -1.00
N ARG A 21 9.12 -6.99 -1.63
CA ARG A 21 8.41 -6.42 -2.79
C ARG A 21 6.95 -6.37 -2.45
N VAL A 22 6.36 -5.18 -2.53
CA VAL A 22 4.95 -4.95 -2.24
C VAL A 22 4.29 -4.34 -3.46
N ASP A 23 3.12 -4.86 -3.81
CA ASP A 23 2.24 -4.27 -4.83
C ASP A 23 0.87 -3.97 -4.20
N THR A 24 0.55 -2.68 -4.09
CA THR A 24 -0.74 -2.20 -3.56
C THR A 24 -1.67 -1.83 -4.70
N GLY A 25 -2.60 -2.73 -5.00
CA GLY A 25 -3.70 -2.51 -5.94
C GLY A 25 -4.96 -1.95 -5.26
N GLY A 26 -6.09 -2.02 -5.97
CA GLY A 26 -7.37 -1.46 -5.50
C GLY A 26 -7.95 -2.18 -4.27
N THR A 27 -7.97 -3.51 -4.27
CA THR A 27 -8.62 -4.31 -3.21
C THR A 27 -7.60 -4.97 -2.28
N PHE A 28 -6.50 -5.46 -2.83
CA PHE A 28 -5.50 -6.22 -2.11
C PHE A 28 -4.11 -5.61 -2.28
N THR A 29 -3.27 -5.89 -1.29
CA THR A 29 -1.84 -5.64 -1.32
C THR A 29 -1.11 -6.97 -1.22
N ASP A 30 -0.39 -7.31 -2.28
CA ASP A 30 0.42 -8.51 -2.38
C ASP A 30 1.85 -8.22 -1.92
N CYS A 31 2.45 -9.16 -1.21
CA CYS A 31 3.80 -9.03 -0.69
C CYS A 31 4.61 -10.32 -0.89
N LEU A 32 5.79 -10.17 -1.48
CA LEU A 32 6.78 -11.22 -1.64
C LEU A 32 8.06 -10.81 -0.92
N ALA A 33 8.62 -11.71 -0.12
CA ALA A 33 9.82 -11.45 0.63
C ALA A 33 10.81 -12.61 0.56
N ALA A 34 12.09 -12.27 0.48
CA ALA A 34 13.18 -13.20 0.75
C ALA A 34 13.85 -12.79 2.06
N ALA A 35 13.89 -13.72 3.02
CA ALA A 35 14.61 -13.57 4.27
C ALA A 35 16.14 -13.60 4.04
N PRO A 36 16.95 -13.15 5.02
CA PRO A 36 18.42 -13.16 4.92
C PRO A 36 19.04 -14.53 4.63
N ASP A 37 18.39 -15.60 5.07
CA ASP A 37 18.79 -17.00 4.84
C ASP A 37 18.36 -17.53 3.46
N GLY A 38 17.69 -16.72 2.65
CA GLY A 38 17.16 -17.09 1.34
C GLY A 38 15.74 -17.66 1.37
N THR A 39 15.15 -17.89 2.55
CA THR A 39 13.78 -18.41 2.68
C THR A 39 12.78 -17.44 2.06
N LEU A 40 11.85 -17.97 1.27
CA LEU A 40 10.83 -17.17 0.60
C LEU A 40 9.53 -17.14 1.42
N HIS A 41 8.93 -15.96 1.50
CA HIS A 41 7.67 -15.70 2.16
C HIS A 41 6.73 -14.96 1.22
N ARG A 42 5.44 -15.26 1.35
CA ARG A 42 4.36 -14.57 0.64
C ARG A 42 3.30 -14.14 1.64
N GLY A 43 2.73 -12.97 1.41
CA GLY A 43 1.65 -12.43 2.22
C GLY A 43 0.67 -11.67 1.35
N LYS A 44 -0.59 -11.67 1.76
CA LYS A 44 -1.65 -10.88 1.15
C LYS A 44 -2.45 -10.21 2.25
N VAL A 45 -2.67 -8.92 2.10
CA VAL A 45 -3.49 -8.12 3.00
C VAL A 45 -4.49 -7.32 2.17
N LEU A 46 -5.52 -6.79 2.81
CA LEU A 46 -6.44 -5.84 2.19
C LEU A 46 -5.73 -4.49 2.01
N SER A 47 -6.02 -3.78 0.92
CA SER A 47 -5.49 -2.43 0.68
C SER A 47 -5.94 -1.41 1.74
N THR A 48 -6.93 -1.78 2.57
CA THR A 48 -7.38 -1.02 3.75
C THR A 48 -6.51 -1.19 4.99
N GLY A 49 -5.41 -1.97 4.93
CA GLY A 49 -4.55 -2.20 6.09
C GLY A 49 -5.10 -3.24 7.07
N ALA A 50 -5.70 -4.31 6.55
CA ALA A 50 -6.30 -5.37 7.36
C ALA A 50 -6.12 -6.76 6.75
N VAL A 51 -6.32 -7.81 7.56
CA VAL A 51 -6.39 -9.20 7.13
C VAL A 51 -7.75 -9.80 7.48
N ARG A 52 -8.16 -10.86 6.78
CA ARG A 52 -9.42 -11.57 7.05
C ARG A 52 -9.18 -13.01 7.45
N ALA A 53 -10.05 -13.51 8.31
CA ALA A 53 -10.12 -14.91 8.69
C ALA A 53 -11.57 -15.32 8.93
N THR A 54 -11.84 -16.61 8.87
CA THR A 54 -13.13 -17.18 9.23
C THR A 54 -13.08 -17.72 10.64
N ILE A 55 -14.10 -17.47 11.45
CA ILE A 55 -14.22 -18.10 12.76
C ILE A 55 -14.53 -19.58 12.52
N ARG A 56 -13.60 -20.47 12.87
CA ARG A 56 -13.88 -21.89 12.91
C ARG A 56 -14.71 -22.18 14.16
N GLU A 57 -14.16 -21.88 15.34
CA GLU A 57 -14.75 -22.27 16.61
C GLU A 57 -14.68 -21.12 17.62
N VAL A 58 -15.60 -21.13 18.58
CA VAL A 58 -15.64 -20.19 19.71
C VAL A 58 -15.60 -21.00 21.00
N PRO A 59 -14.42 -21.46 21.47
CA PRO A 59 -14.32 -22.29 22.66
C PRO A 59 -14.78 -21.59 23.94
N SER A 60 -14.67 -20.26 24.00
CA SER A 60 -15.18 -19.44 25.10
C SER A 60 -15.57 -18.04 24.58
N PRO A 61 -16.28 -17.21 25.37
CA PRO A 61 -16.67 -15.86 24.94
C PRO A 61 -15.52 -14.95 24.48
N THR A 62 -14.29 -15.19 24.97
CA THR A 62 -13.10 -14.39 24.64
C THR A 62 -12.06 -15.17 23.83
N ARG A 63 -12.31 -16.43 23.48
CA ARG A 63 -11.37 -17.27 22.74
C ARG A 63 -11.97 -17.75 21.44
N LEU A 64 -11.20 -17.64 20.37
CA LEU A 64 -11.58 -17.99 19.01
C LEU A 64 -10.53 -18.88 18.39
N VAL A 65 -10.99 -19.83 17.59
CA VAL A 65 -10.15 -20.50 16.60
C VAL A 65 -10.50 -19.90 15.26
N LEU A 66 -9.55 -19.23 14.64
CA LEU A 66 -9.70 -18.65 13.32
C LEU A 66 -9.05 -19.54 12.26
N GLU A 67 -9.53 -19.41 11.03
CA GLU A 67 -8.97 -20.03 9.83
C GLU A 67 -8.58 -18.95 8.81
N GLY A 68 -7.34 -19.01 8.33
CA GLY A 68 -6.78 -18.04 7.39
C GLY A 68 -5.26 -18.15 7.26
N GLY A 69 -4.72 -17.92 6.06
CA GLY A 69 -3.30 -18.12 5.77
C GLY A 69 -2.32 -17.25 6.58
N TRP A 70 -2.75 -16.09 7.09
CA TRP A 70 -1.91 -15.22 7.92
C TRP A 70 -1.70 -15.75 9.35
N LEU A 71 -2.48 -16.75 9.77
CA LEU A 71 -2.41 -17.34 11.11
C LEU A 71 -1.19 -18.23 11.31
N GLU A 72 -0.43 -18.51 10.26
CA GLU A 72 0.91 -19.12 10.36
C GLU A 72 1.90 -18.21 11.09
N ARG A 73 1.70 -16.88 11.02
CA ARG A 73 2.56 -15.87 11.63
C ARG A 73 1.73 -14.76 12.31
N PRO A 74 0.94 -15.07 13.35
CA PRO A 74 -0.09 -14.17 13.86
C PRO A 74 0.46 -13.14 14.84
N ALA A 75 1.78 -13.04 15.05
CA ALA A 75 2.40 -12.18 16.05
C ALA A 75 2.01 -10.70 15.88
N PHE A 76 1.83 -10.23 14.64
CA PHE A 76 1.39 -8.86 14.34
C PHE A 76 -0.07 -8.58 14.77
N ALA A 77 -0.87 -9.62 15.03
CA ALA A 77 -2.27 -9.47 15.40
C ALA A 77 -2.43 -9.12 16.88
N VAL A 78 -1.44 -9.39 17.73
CA VAL A 78 -1.50 -9.00 19.15
C VAL A 78 -1.52 -7.47 19.24
N GLY A 79 -2.54 -6.93 19.91
CA GLY A 79 -2.81 -5.50 20.00
C GLY A 79 -3.69 -4.94 18.86
N ALA A 80 -3.94 -5.71 17.79
CA ALA A 80 -4.79 -5.32 16.68
C ALA A 80 -6.29 -5.38 17.03
N LEU A 81 -7.12 -4.70 16.24
CA LEU A 81 -8.57 -4.71 16.39
C LEU A 81 -9.20 -5.80 15.52
N LEU A 82 -9.99 -6.67 16.15
CA LEU A 82 -10.79 -7.69 15.48
C LEU A 82 -12.26 -7.25 15.44
N ARG A 83 -12.87 -7.37 14.25
CA ARG A 83 -14.28 -7.03 14.03
C ARG A 83 -14.96 -8.01 13.07
N PRO A 84 -16.24 -8.40 13.29
CA PRO A 84 -17.03 -9.05 12.25
C PRO A 84 -17.17 -8.14 11.02
N THR A 85 -17.07 -8.70 9.81
CA THR A 85 -17.14 -7.89 8.57
C THR A 85 -18.52 -7.27 8.32
N ASP A 86 -19.56 -7.82 8.92
CA ASP A 86 -20.97 -7.41 8.80
C ASP A 86 -21.43 -6.46 9.92
N SER A 87 -20.54 -6.09 10.85
CA SER A 87 -20.87 -5.29 12.03
C SER A 87 -20.22 -3.91 12.02
N ARG A 88 -20.97 -2.89 12.45
CA ARG A 88 -20.44 -1.54 12.75
C ARG A 88 -19.88 -1.40 14.17
N SER A 89 -19.61 -2.51 14.87
CA SER A 89 -19.05 -2.48 16.22
C SER A 89 -17.67 -1.84 16.28
N ASP A 90 -17.31 -1.24 17.42
CA ASP A 90 -15.98 -0.68 17.72
C ASP A 90 -14.83 -1.71 17.69
N GLY A 91 -15.15 -2.99 17.50
CA GLY A 91 -14.20 -4.10 17.53
C GLY A 91 -13.74 -4.45 18.94
N VAL A 92 -12.92 -5.49 19.02
CA VAL A 92 -12.27 -5.94 20.25
C VAL A 92 -10.77 -6.02 20.03
N ARG A 93 -9.98 -5.91 21.09
CA ARG A 93 -8.53 -6.00 20.97
C ARG A 93 -8.09 -7.44 21.12
N ILE A 94 -7.24 -7.90 20.22
CA ILE A 94 -6.57 -9.19 20.37
C ILE A 94 -5.48 -9.04 21.44
N VAL A 95 -5.55 -9.85 22.48
CA VAL A 95 -4.56 -9.87 23.58
C VAL A 95 -3.56 -11.01 23.45
N HIS A 96 -3.94 -12.09 22.74
CA HIS A 96 -3.05 -13.20 22.43
C HIS A 96 -3.39 -13.80 21.07
N ALA A 97 -2.36 -14.21 20.32
CA ALA A 97 -2.50 -14.84 19.02
C ALA A 97 -1.37 -15.84 18.80
N ALA A 98 -1.73 -17.10 18.51
CA ALA A 98 -0.75 -18.16 18.26
C ALA A 98 -1.24 -19.11 17.16
N PRO A 99 -0.33 -19.72 16.36
CA PRO A 99 -0.70 -20.79 15.45
C PRO A 99 -1.34 -21.96 16.21
N ALA A 100 -2.39 -22.56 15.64
CA ALA A 100 -3.13 -23.70 16.21
C ALA A 100 -3.19 -24.90 15.25
N GLY A 101 -2.42 -24.86 14.16
CA GLY A 101 -2.39 -25.88 13.12
C GLY A 101 -2.22 -25.25 11.73
N PRO A 102 -2.13 -26.06 10.66
CA PRO A 102 -2.06 -25.54 9.29
C PRO A 102 -3.26 -24.64 8.98
N GLY A 103 -3.01 -23.36 8.71
CA GLY A 103 -4.05 -22.37 8.43
C GLY A 103 -4.97 -22.01 9.59
N LEU A 104 -4.70 -22.51 10.80
CA LEU A 104 -5.51 -22.25 12.01
C LEU A 104 -4.72 -21.43 13.03
N GLY A 105 -5.42 -20.58 13.77
CA GLY A 105 -4.82 -19.80 14.85
C GLY A 105 -5.77 -19.60 16.02
N ALA A 106 -5.23 -19.75 17.23
CA ALA A 106 -5.93 -19.48 18.48
C ALA A 106 -5.76 -18.01 18.83
N ILE A 107 -6.89 -17.31 18.96
CA ILE A 107 -6.98 -15.88 19.26
C ILE A 107 -7.70 -15.69 20.58
N GLU A 108 -7.14 -14.86 21.46
CA GLU A 108 -7.80 -14.38 22.67
C GLU A 108 -8.01 -12.87 22.55
N VAL A 109 -9.19 -12.41 22.95
CA VAL A 109 -9.58 -10.99 22.90
C VAL A 109 -9.85 -10.45 24.29
N ASP A 110 -9.70 -9.13 24.46
CA ASP A 110 -9.85 -8.43 25.73
C ASP A 110 -11.26 -8.50 26.33
N ARG A 111 -12.28 -8.60 25.47
CA ARG A 111 -13.68 -8.72 25.85
C ARG A 111 -14.47 -9.56 24.86
N ALA A 112 -15.58 -10.12 25.31
CA ALA A 112 -16.47 -10.90 24.47
C ALA A 112 -17.08 -10.03 23.36
N PRO A 113 -16.80 -10.28 22.07
CA PRO A 113 -17.37 -9.52 20.97
C PRO A 113 -18.83 -9.95 20.73
N ALA A 114 -19.70 -8.99 20.46
CA ALA A 114 -21.06 -9.30 20.04
C ALA A 114 -21.07 -9.97 18.66
N GLY A 115 -21.90 -11.00 18.48
CA GLY A 115 -22.18 -11.58 17.17
C GLY A 115 -21.07 -12.47 16.60
N LEU A 116 -20.24 -13.09 17.45
CA LEU A 116 -19.34 -14.15 17.00
C LEU A 116 -20.07 -15.48 16.88
N ALA A 117 -19.95 -16.10 15.72
CA ALA A 117 -20.42 -17.45 15.47
C ALA A 117 -19.47 -18.13 14.50
N ALA A 118 -19.33 -19.45 14.62
CA ALA A 118 -18.64 -20.27 13.64
C ALA A 118 -19.17 -19.99 12.22
N GLY A 119 -18.27 -19.94 11.25
CA GLY A 119 -18.57 -19.61 9.85
C GLY A 119 -18.60 -18.12 9.52
N ARG A 120 -18.60 -17.22 10.52
CA ARG A 120 -18.53 -15.76 10.25
C ARG A 120 -17.12 -15.32 9.86
N THR A 121 -17.02 -14.37 8.94
CA THR A 121 -15.76 -13.71 8.60
C THR A 121 -15.48 -12.55 9.55
N VAL A 122 -14.25 -12.48 10.03
CA VAL A 122 -13.72 -11.37 10.80
C VAL A 122 -12.61 -10.68 10.04
N GLU A 123 -12.46 -9.40 10.30
CA GLU A 123 -11.37 -8.58 9.83
C GLU A 123 -10.52 -8.16 11.03
N VAL A 124 -9.20 -8.23 10.86
CA VAL A 124 -8.20 -7.80 11.84
C VAL A 124 -7.42 -6.63 11.25
N SER A 125 -7.55 -5.45 11.86
CA SER A 125 -6.88 -4.22 11.43
C SER A 125 -5.84 -3.77 12.45
N THR A 126 -4.66 -3.38 11.96
CA THR A 126 -3.57 -2.87 12.83
C THR A 126 -3.54 -1.35 12.91
N GLY A 127 -4.28 -0.66 12.02
CA GLY A 127 -4.20 0.79 11.85
C GLY A 127 -2.97 1.25 11.06
N GLU A 128 -2.14 0.32 10.59
CA GLU A 128 -1.00 0.62 9.71
C GLU A 128 -1.42 0.54 8.24
N GLU A 129 -0.71 1.29 7.38
CA GLU A 129 -0.90 1.19 5.93
C GLU A 129 -0.61 -0.23 5.42
N ALA A 130 -1.33 -0.66 4.39
CA ALA A 130 -1.25 -2.03 3.86
C ALA A 130 0.17 -2.52 3.55
N PRO A 131 1.09 -1.71 2.96
CA PRO A 131 2.48 -2.15 2.76
C PRO A 131 3.24 -2.46 4.04
N VAL A 132 2.98 -1.71 5.11
CA VAL A 132 3.62 -1.90 6.42
C VAL A 132 3.09 -3.19 7.06
N LEU A 133 1.77 -3.37 7.06
CA LEU A 133 1.15 -4.60 7.56
C LEU A 133 1.63 -5.83 6.78
N ALA A 134 1.72 -5.73 5.45
CA ALA A 134 2.20 -6.83 4.62
C ALA A 134 3.68 -7.17 4.91
N ALA A 135 4.52 -6.16 5.21
CA ALA A 135 5.89 -6.37 5.65
C ALA A 135 5.96 -7.05 7.03
N ARG A 136 5.11 -6.66 7.99
CA ARG A 136 5.01 -7.34 9.31
C ARG A 136 4.62 -8.80 9.15
N LEU A 137 3.61 -9.07 8.33
CA LEU A 137 3.11 -10.42 8.06
C LEU A 137 4.23 -11.34 7.54
N VAL A 138 4.95 -10.94 6.49
CA VAL A 138 5.98 -11.81 5.89
C VAL A 138 7.21 -11.96 6.78
N THR A 139 7.56 -10.93 7.56
CA THR A 139 8.69 -10.97 8.49
C THR A 139 8.35 -11.66 9.82
N GLY A 140 7.06 -11.82 10.14
CA GLY A 140 6.60 -12.28 11.45
C GLY A 140 6.85 -11.25 12.58
N THR A 141 7.03 -9.97 12.23
CA THR A 141 7.32 -8.92 13.21
C THR A 141 6.05 -8.56 13.99
N PRO A 142 6.06 -8.57 15.34
CA PRO A 142 4.92 -8.15 16.16
C PRO A 142 4.49 -6.71 15.90
N LEU A 143 3.27 -6.35 16.28
CA LEU A 143 2.79 -4.97 16.18
C LEU A 143 3.57 -4.05 17.12
N GLY A 144 3.88 -2.83 16.68
CA GLY A 144 4.65 -1.85 17.47
C GLY A 144 6.16 -2.10 17.50
N GLU A 145 6.62 -3.31 17.22
CA GLU A 145 8.04 -3.63 17.11
C GLU A 145 8.67 -3.03 15.84
N ARG A 146 9.98 -2.80 15.89
CA ARG A 146 10.71 -2.28 14.72
C ARG A 146 10.85 -3.38 13.66
N LEU A 147 10.42 -3.10 12.43
CA LEU A 147 10.66 -3.97 11.28
C LEU A 147 12.17 -4.21 11.09
N PRO A 148 12.58 -5.44 10.68
CA PRO A 148 13.99 -5.74 10.46
C PRO A 148 14.56 -4.91 9.30
N PRO A 149 15.87 -4.66 9.26
CA PRO A 149 16.53 -4.01 8.13
C PRO A 149 16.20 -4.71 6.81
N MET A 150 15.70 -3.94 5.83
CA MET A 150 15.22 -4.48 4.56
C MET A 150 15.43 -3.53 3.39
N HIS A 151 15.52 -4.11 2.20
CA HIS A 151 15.36 -3.40 0.94
C HIS A 151 13.93 -3.62 0.42
N LEU A 152 13.08 -2.61 0.65
CA LEU A 152 11.68 -2.59 0.26
C LEU A 152 11.52 -1.92 -1.11
N ARG A 153 10.81 -2.57 -2.04
CA ARG A 153 10.27 -1.91 -3.23
C ARG A 153 8.75 -1.94 -3.17
N LEU A 154 8.13 -0.79 -3.38
CA LEU A 154 6.69 -0.62 -3.38
C LEU A 154 6.24 -0.21 -4.79
N ALA A 155 5.26 -0.93 -5.32
CA ALA A 155 4.45 -0.51 -6.46
C ALA A 155 3.03 -0.19 -5.96
N THR A 156 2.40 0.83 -6.53
CA THR A 156 1.02 1.17 -6.17
C THR A 156 0.29 1.87 -7.30
N THR A 157 -1.01 1.58 -7.42
CA THR A 157 -1.92 2.26 -8.35
C THR A 157 -2.66 3.44 -7.71
N ARG A 158 -2.34 3.83 -6.45
CA ARG A 158 -3.04 4.94 -5.78
C ARG A 158 -2.92 6.25 -6.55
N GLY A 159 -1.74 6.56 -7.08
CA GLY A 159 -1.49 7.78 -7.85
C GLY A 159 -2.26 7.81 -9.18
N THR A 160 -2.24 6.70 -9.92
CA THR A 160 -2.97 6.59 -11.19
C THR A 160 -4.48 6.64 -10.97
N ASN A 161 -5.00 5.97 -9.95
CA ASN A 161 -6.43 6.00 -9.64
C ASN A 161 -6.88 7.38 -9.16
N ALA A 162 -6.07 8.08 -8.35
CA ALA A 162 -6.37 9.44 -7.96
C ALA A 162 -6.46 10.38 -9.18
N LEU A 163 -5.58 10.21 -10.18
CA LEU A 163 -5.64 10.96 -11.43
C LEU A 163 -6.89 10.61 -12.26
N LEU A 164 -7.14 9.32 -12.48
CA LEU A 164 -8.26 8.84 -13.30
C LEU A 164 -9.62 9.22 -12.70
N GLU A 165 -9.75 9.14 -11.38
CA GLU A 165 -10.97 9.46 -10.65
C GLU A 165 -11.04 10.94 -10.25
N ARG A 166 -10.05 11.76 -10.66
CA ARG A 166 -9.91 13.19 -10.32
C ARG A 166 -10.01 13.48 -8.82
N ARG A 167 -9.48 12.58 -7.99
CA ARG A 167 -9.42 12.71 -6.53
C ARG A 167 -8.06 13.28 -6.07
N GLY A 168 -7.69 14.42 -6.64
CA GLY A 168 -6.50 15.19 -6.26
C GLY A 168 -6.81 16.33 -5.28
N GLY A 169 -5.78 17.06 -4.88
CA GLY A 169 -5.95 18.37 -4.24
C GLY A 169 -6.20 19.47 -5.28
N PRO A 170 -6.75 20.63 -4.88
CA PRO A 170 -6.89 21.79 -5.76
C PRO A 170 -5.51 22.25 -6.24
N VAL A 171 -5.37 22.50 -7.54
CA VAL A 171 -4.11 22.98 -8.15
C VAL A 171 -4.34 24.24 -8.99
N ALA A 172 -3.39 25.17 -8.92
CA ALA A 172 -3.34 26.37 -9.74
C ALA A 172 -2.31 26.20 -10.87
N PHE A 173 -2.66 26.64 -12.08
CA PHE A 173 -1.75 26.62 -13.23
C PHE A 173 -1.12 28.00 -13.41
N PHE A 174 0.19 28.09 -13.17
CA PHE A 174 0.96 29.30 -13.48
C PHE A 174 1.51 29.17 -14.90
N VAL A 175 1.27 30.18 -15.71
CA VAL A 175 1.70 30.21 -17.12
C VAL A 175 2.06 31.62 -17.52
N THR A 176 2.94 31.78 -18.51
CA THR A 176 3.25 33.11 -19.06
C THR A 176 1.99 33.77 -19.64
N GLU A 177 1.86 35.08 -19.46
CA GLU A 177 0.75 35.90 -19.98
C GLU A 177 0.47 35.66 -21.48
N GLY A 178 -0.79 35.55 -21.88
CA GLY A 178 -1.21 35.19 -23.24
C GLY A 178 -1.26 33.68 -23.50
N PHE A 179 -1.01 32.83 -22.51
CA PHE A 179 -1.07 31.37 -22.62
C PHE A 179 -2.07 30.73 -21.63
N ALA A 180 -3.02 31.50 -21.09
CA ALA A 180 -4.01 31.00 -20.13
C ALA A 180 -4.71 29.70 -20.59
N ASP A 181 -5.06 29.62 -21.88
CA ASP A 181 -5.83 28.51 -22.45
C ASP A 181 -4.96 27.33 -22.93
N LEU A 182 -3.65 27.34 -22.70
CA LEU A 182 -2.72 26.35 -23.28
C LEU A 182 -3.15 24.89 -23.03
N LEU A 183 -3.56 24.55 -21.79
CA LEU A 183 -4.00 23.20 -21.44
C LEU A 183 -5.44 22.89 -21.87
N VAL A 184 -6.26 23.91 -22.15
CA VAL A 184 -7.63 23.75 -22.69
C VAL A 184 -7.58 23.48 -24.19
N ILE A 185 -6.61 24.08 -24.88
CA ILE A 185 -6.31 23.85 -26.29
C ILE A 185 -5.64 22.48 -26.45
N GLY A 186 -4.68 22.14 -25.60
CA GLY A 186 -3.93 20.88 -25.71
C GLY A 186 -3.10 20.81 -26.99
N ASP A 187 -2.90 19.60 -27.51
CA ASP A 187 -2.11 19.33 -28.72
C ASP A 187 -2.95 19.24 -30.01
N GLN A 188 -4.25 19.49 -29.90
CA GLN A 188 -5.23 19.36 -30.99
C GLN A 188 -5.30 17.93 -31.60
N THR A 189 -4.78 16.91 -30.92
CA THR A 189 -4.91 15.52 -31.37
C THR A 189 -6.38 15.10 -31.39
N ARG A 190 -6.81 14.49 -32.49
CA ARG A 190 -8.20 14.04 -32.73
C ARG A 190 -8.23 12.51 -32.86
N PRO A 191 -8.48 11.75 -31.77
CA PRO A 191 -8.57 10.29 -31.82
C PRO A 191 -9.62 9.83 -32.83
N ASP A 192 -10.79 10.47 -32.81
CA ASP A 192 -11.87 10.27 -33.78
C ASP A 192 -11.95 11.49 -34.72
N LEU A 193 -11.23 11.42 -35.85
CA LEU A 193 -11.06 12.56 -36.76
C LEU A 193 -12.40 13.17 -37.23
N PHE A 194 -13.39 12.33 -37.50
CA PHE A 194 -14.69 12.72 -38.08
C PHE A 194 -15.79 13.00 -37.06
N THR A 195 -15.53 12.87 -35.76
CA THR A 195 -16.53 13.15 -34.72
C THR A 195 -16.93 14.63 -34.72
N LEU A 196 -18.22 14.90 -34.95
CA LEU A 196 -18.77 16.26 -34.99
C LEU A 196 -18.86 16.89 -33.59
N ARG A 197 -19.09 16.08 -32.55
CA ARG A 197 -19.15 16.53 -31.15
C ARG A 197 -17.93 16.02 -30.39
N VAL A 198 -16.89 16.85 -30.30
CA VAL A 198 -15.69 16.50 -29.54
C VAL A 198 -15.86 16.76 -28.07
N GLU A 199 -15.67 15.72 -27.26
CA GLU A 199 -15.61 15.81 -25.82
C GLU A 199 -14.16 15.95 -25.38
N ARG A 200 -13.80 17.15 -24.90
CA ARG A 200 -12.47 17.42 -24.37
C ARG A 200 -12.46 17.13 -22.87
N PRO A 201 -11.44 16.43 -22.34
CA PRO A 201 -11.26 16.33 -20.90
C PRO A 201 -11.11 17.73 -20.30
N ALA A 202 -11.83 18.02 -19.21
CA ALA A 202 -11.60 19.25 -18.48
C ALA A 202 -10.16 19.27 -17.91
N PRO A 203 -9.48 20.43 -17.82
CA PRO A 203 -8.17 20.51 -17.19
C PRO A 203 -8.19 20.01 -15.73
N LEU A 204 -7.00 19.75 -15.18
CA LEU A 204 -6.85 19.39 -13.77
C LEU A 204 -6.81 20.61 -12.83
N HIS A 205 -6.50 21.79 -13.35
CA HIS A 205 -6.40 23.02 -12.56
C HIS A 205 -7.76 23.67 -12.32
N GLU A 206 -7.89 24.38 -11.19
CA GLU A 206 -9.10 25.14 -10.83
C GLU A 206 -9.01 26.61 -11.25
N CYS A 207 -7.79 27.15 -11.29
CA CYS A 207 -7.54 28.51 -11.75
C CYS A 207 -6.23 28.60 -12.52
N VAL A 208 -6.12 29.66 -13.32
CA VAL A 208 -4.94 30.01 -14.09
C VAL A 208 -4.43 31.35 -13.60
N VAL A 209 -3.12 31.43 -13.38
CA VAL A 209 -2.41 32.65 -13.00
C VAL A 209 -1.44 32.98 -14.11
N GLU A 210 -1.69 34.08 -14.80
CA GLU A 210 -0.80 34.58 -15.84
C GLU A 210 0.34 35.40 -15.23
N VAL A 211 1.57 35.06 -15.62
CA VAL A 211 2.80 35.71 -15.17
C VAL A 211 3.34 36.60 -16.29
N PRO A 212 3.57 37.91 -16.06
CA PRO A 212 4.02 38.85 -17.08
C PRO A 212 5.51 38.71 -17.42
N GLU A 213 5.94 37.50 -17.78
CA GLU A 213 7.33 37.11 -18.07
C GLU A 213 7.41 36.44 -19.45
N ARG A 214 8.59 36.50 -20.08
CA ARG A 214 8.86 35.79 -21.33
C ARG A 214 10.35 35.46 -21.52
N LEU A 215 10.60 34.22 -21.94
CA LEU A 215 11.86 33.74 -22.50
C LEU A 215 11.76 33.49 -24.03
N ASP A 216 12.85 33.70 -24.76
CA ASP A 216 13.01 33.25 -26.16
C ASP A 216 13.42 31.76 -26.24
N ALA A 217 13.51 31.23 -27.46
CA ALA A 217 13.86 29.82 -27.70
C ALA A 217 15.31 29.46 -27.28
N GLU A 218 16.18 30.45 -27.11
CA GLU A 218 17.54 30.29 -26.60
C GLU A 218 17.64 30.52 -25.09
N GLY A 219 16.50 30.74 -24.41
CA GLY A 219 16.41 30.94 -22.97
C GLY A 219 16.74 32.36 -22.49
N ARG A 220 16.78 33.37 -23.38
CA ARG A 220 17.02 34.77 -23.00
C ARG A 220 15.71 35.43 -22.57
N ILE A 221 15.79 36.29 -21.55
CA ILE A 221 14.66 37.10 -21.08
C ILE A 221 14.33 38.17 -22.12
N VAL A 222 13.07 38.20 -22.56
CA VAL A 222 12.52 39.26 -23.44
C VAL A 222 11.47 40.12 -22.73
N ARG A 223 10.93 39.66 -21.59
CA ARG A 223 10.05 40.43 -20.69
C ARG A 223 10.19 39.88 -19.25
N ALA A 224 10.27 40.76 -18.25
CA ALA A 224 10.38 40.43 -16.82
C ALA A 224 9.38 41.24 -15.99
#